data_AF-A0A7J7LZY0-F1
#
_entry.id   AF-A0A7J7LZY0-F1
#
_cell.length_a   1.000
_cell.length_b   1.000
_cell.length_c   1.000
_cell.angle_alpha   90.00
_cell.angle_beta   90.00
_cell.angle_gamma   90.00
#
_symmetry.space_group_name_H-M   'P 1'
#
loop_
_entity.id
_entity.type
_entity.pdbx_description
1 polymer ?
#
loop_
_entity_poly.entity_id
_entity_poly.type
_entity_poly.pdbx_seq_one_letter_code
_entity_poly.pdbx_strand_id
1 'polypeptide(L)' 'MTALLLKIPLEQYLPTWRGNVIDAKMEMNPSRVVGMSLSVNAEAHVAGAKSGPGDFKLEIDWIKALRT' A
#
# COMPACT_ATOMS: atom_id res chain seq x y z
N MET A 1 20.45 15.76 -1.36
CA MET A 1 19.46 14.74 -0.97
C MET A 1 18.71 14.32 -2.22
N THR A 2 18.74 13.04 -2.56
CA THR A 2 17.98 12.50 -3.71
C THR A 2 16.62 12.05 -3.19
N ALA A 3 15.53 12.66 -3.66
CA ALA A 3 14.20 12.21 -3.33
C ALA A 3 13.88 10.92 -4.10
N LEU A 4 13.43 9.87 -3.40
CA LEU A 4 12.96 8.63 -4.03
C LEU A 4 11.48 8.81 -4.40
N LEU A 5 11.16 8.63 -5.68
CA LEU A 5 9.78 8.60 -6.18
C LEU A 5 9.37 7.15 -6.39
N LEU A 6 8.44 6.67 -5.56
CA LEU A 6 7.78 5.37 -5.74
C LEU A 6 6.47 5.56 -6.50
N LYS A 7 6.27 4.84 -7.61
CA LYS A 7 4.98 4.75 -8.31
C LYS A 7 4.37 3.38 -8.02
N ILE A 8 3.18 3.36 -7.44
CA ILE A 8 2.43 2.13 -7.15
C ILE A 8 1.28 2.05 -8.15
N PRO A 9 1.31 1.13 -9.13
CA PRO A 9 0.24 1.00 -10.11
C PRO A 9 -1.00 0.38 -9.43
N LEU A 10 -2.16 1.02 -9.60
CA LEU A 10 -3.40 0.59 -8.95
C LEU A 10 -3.90 -0.79 -9.41
N GLU A 11 -3.55 -1.19 -10.64
CA GLU A 11 -3.88 -2.51 -11.20
C GLU A 11 -3.16 -3.68 -10.49
N GLN A 12 -2.09 -3.39 -9.73
CA GLN A 12 -1.36 -4.41 -8.96
C GLN A 12 -1.92 -4.59 -7.54
N TYR A 13 -2.99 -3.87 -7.17
CA TYR A 13 -3.62 -4.07 -5.87
C TYR A 13 -4.33 -5.42 -5.82
N LEU A 14 -3.92 -6.23 -4.85
CA LEU A 14 -4.59 -7.47 -4.54
C LEU A 14 -5.84 -7.17 -3.69
N PRO A 15 -7.03 -7.65 -4.09
CA PRO A 15 -8.21 -7.51 -3.25
C PRO A 15 -8.01 -8.27 -1.94
N THR A 16 -8.39 -7.64 -0.83
CA THR A 16 -8.28 -8.25 0.51
C THR A 16 -9.61 -8.22 1.24
N TRP A 17 -9.85 -9.25 2.05
CA TRP A 17 -10.99 -9.31 2.98
C TRP A 17 -10.49 -9.79 4.34
N ARG A 18 -10.77 -9.01 5.40
CA ARG A 18 -10.33 -9.32 6.77
C ARG A 18 -8.83 -9.68 6.85
N GLY A 19 -8.00 -8.92 6.16
CA GLY A 19 -6.53 -9.11 6.16
C GLY A 19 -6.00 -10.22 5.26
N ASN A 20 -6.86 -10.97 4.56
CA ASN A 20 -6.44 -12.04 3.65
C ASN A 20 -6.59 -11.62 2.20
N VAL A 21 -5.62 -11.99 1.36
CA VAL A 21 -5.74 -11.88 -0.09
C VAL A 21 -6.85 -12.84 -0.54
N ILE A 22 -7.76 -12.35 -1.36
CA ILE A 22 -8.83 -13.15 -1.95
C ILE A 22 -8.61 -13.30 -3.45
N ASP A 23 -8.93 -14.47 -4.00
CA ASP A 23 -8.99 -14.65 -5.45
C ASP A 23 -10.35 -14.14 -5.95
N ALA A 24 -10.42 -12.84 -6.20
CA ALA A 24 -11.60 -12.17 -6.72
C ALA A 24 -11.24 -11.48 -8.04
N LYS A 25 -11.94 -11.84 -9.12
CA LYS A 25 -11.87 -11.11 -10.39
C LYS A 25 -12.65 -9.81 -10.27
N MET A 26 -12.00 -8.80 -9.74
CA MET A 26 -12.55 -7.44 -9.61
C MET A 26 -11.73 -6.48 -10.45
N GLU A 27 -12.41 -5.65 -11.23
CA GLU A 27 -11.78 -4.51 -11.88
C GLU A 27 -11.62 -3.37 -10.86
N MET A 28 -10.39 -2.88 -10.70
CA MET A 28 -10.14 -1.66 -9.93
C MET A 28 -10.63 -0.47 -10.75
N ASN A 29 -11.72 0.18 -10.33
CA ASN A 29 -12.18 1.42 -10.94
C ASN A 29 -11.63 2.63 -10.16
N PRO A 30 -10.59 3.34 -10.66
CA PRO A 30 -9.96 4.43 -9.92
C PRO A 30 -10.91 5.60 -9.64
N SER A 31 -11.95 5.78 -10.46
CA SER A 31 -12.95 6.83 -10.27
C SER A 31 -13.87 6.58 -9.07
N ARG A 32 -13.82 5.38 -8.47
CA ARG A 32 -14.62 5.00 -7.30
C ARG A 32 -13.78 4.83 -6.03
N VAL A 33 -12.50 5.18 -6.07
CA VAL A 33 -11.64 5.16 -4.87
C VAL A 33 -11.99 6.37 -4.01
N VAL A 34 -12.62 6.11 -2.86
CA VAL A 34 -13.05 7.16 -1.90
C VAL A 34 -12.08 7.39 -0.76
N GLY A 35 -11.08 6.52 -0.60
CA GLY A 35 -10.07 6.62 0.44
C GLY A 35 -8.93 5.63 0.23
N MET A 36 -7.76 5.95 0.76
CA MET A 36 -6.58 5.09 0.78
C MET A 36 -5.96 5.18 2.18
N SER A 37 -5.52 4.04 2.71
CA SER A 37 -4.82 3.97 3.98
C SER A 37 -3.45 3.34 3.79
N LEU A 38 -2.48 3.77 4.59
CA LEU A 38 -1.20 3.11 4.73
C LEU A 38 -1.22 2.37 6.07
N SER A 39 -1.09 1.05 6.02
CA SER A 39 -0.95 0.23 7.22
C SER A 39 0.52 -0.15 7.37
N VAL A 40 1.09 0.18 8.53
CA VAL A 40 2.42 -0.28 8.91
C VAL A 40 2.22 -1.63 9.60
N ASN A 41 2.21 -2.71 8.83
CA ASN A 41 1.99 -4.03 9.37
C ASN A 41 3.28 -4.54 10.03
N ALA A 42 3.23 -4.81 11.34
CA ALA A 42 4.36 -5.36 12.10
C ALA A 42 4.51 -6.89 11.91
N GLU A 43 3.64 -7.54 11.15
CA GLU A 43 3.70 -9.00 10.89
C GLU A 43 3.94 -9.30 9.41
N ALA A 44 5.00 -8.75 8.82
CA ALA A 44 5.36 -9.07 7.45
C ALA A 44 5.87 -10.52 7.32
N HIS A 45 5.11 -11.38 6.65
CA HIS A 45 5.44 -12.77 6.29
C HIS A 45 6.38 -12.86 5.06
N VAL A 46 7.24 -11.85 4.86
CA VAL A 46 8.21 -11.82 3.76
C VAL A 46 9.58 -12.18 4.33
N ALA A 47 10.31 -13.09 3.67
CA ALA A 47 11.64 -13.51 4.11
C ALA A 47 12.58 -12.29 4.25
N GLY A 48 13.05 -12.04 5.47
CA GLY A 48 13.93 -10.91 5.80
C GLY A 48 13.21 -9.64 6.25
N ALA A 49 11.88 -9.62 6.32
CA ALA A 49 11.16 -8.49 6.88
C ALA A 49 11.30 -8.45 8.41
N LYS A 50 11.46 -7.25 8.97
CA LYS A 50 11.47 -7.04 10.43
C LYS A 50 10.04 -7.07 10.95
N SER A 51 9.75 -7.97 11.88
CA SER A 51 8.46 -8.09 12.56
C SER A 51 8.51 -7.60 14.01
N GLY A 52 7.37 -7.15 14.53
CA GLY A 52 7.18 -6.73 15.92
C GLY A 52 7.12 -5.20 16.13
N PRO A 53 6.69 -4.74 17.32
CA PRO A 53 6.74 -3.32 17.69
C PRO A 53 8.18 -2.82 17.71
N GLY A 54 8.45 -1.66 17.12
CA GLY A 54 9.77 -1.04 17.09
C GLY A 54 9.73 0.36 16.49
N ASP A 55 10.85 1.08 16.56
CA ASP A 55 10.94 2.45 16.06
C ASP A 55 10.97 2.46 14.53
N PHE A 56 9.79 2.60 13.91
CA PHE A 56 9.68 2.97 12.51
C PHE A 56 9.40 4.47 12.42
N LYS A 57 10.22 5.19 11.66
CA LYS A 57 9.97 6.58 11.29
C LYS A 57 9.36 6.60 9.90
N LEU A 58 8.06 6.85 9.81
CA LEU A 58 7.37 7.09 8.55
C LEU A 58 7.29 8.59 8.32
N GLU A 59 8.02 9.09 7.33
CA GLU A 59 7.92 10.48 6.87
C GLU A 59 7.30 10.48 5.47
N ILE A 60 6.14 11.14 5.33
CA ILE A 60 5.46 11.33 4.05
C ILE A 60 5.45 12.82 3.77
N ASP A 61 6.29 13.25 2.83
CA ASP A 61 6.37 14.67 2.45
C ASP A 61 5.12 15.11 1.68
N TRP A 62 4.61 14.30 0.75
CA TRP A 62 3.36 14.55 0.03
C TRP A 62 2.84 13.28 -0.67
N ILE A 63 1.53 13.22 -0.88
CA ILE A 63 0.85 12.24 -1.75
C ILE A 63 0.16 13.03 -2.86
N LYS A 64 0.34 12.62 -4.12
CA LYS A 64 -0.38 13.20 -5.27
C LYS A 64 -1.04 12.09 -6.07
N ALA A 65 -2.36 12.14 -6.14
CA ALA A 65 -3.10 11.39 -7.14
C ALA A 65 -3.25 12.29 -8.37
N LEU A 66 -2.71 11.86 -9.51
CA LEU A 66 -2.89 12.53 -10.79
C LEU A 66 -3.89 11.72 -11.62
N ARG A 67 -4.94 12.37 -12.10
CA ARG A 67 -5.79 11.83 -13.16
C ARG A 67 -5.08 12.11 -14.49
N THR A 68 -4.75 11.07 -15.23
CA THR A 68 -4.27 11.16 -16.63
C THR A 68 -5.37 10.78 -17.59
#